data_AF-A0A932VJ46-F1
#
_entry.id   AF-A0A932VJ46-F1
#
_cell.length_a   1.000
_cell.length_b   1.000
_cell.length_c   1.000
_cell.angle_alpha   90.00
_cell.angle_beta   90.00
_cell.angle_gamma   90.00
#
_symmetry.space_group_name_H-M   'P 1'
#
loop_
_entity.id
_entity.type
_entity.pdbx_description
1 polymer ?
#
loop_
_entity_poly.entity_id
_entity_poly.type
_entity_poly.pdbx_seq_one_letter_code
_entity_poly.pdbx_strand_id
1 'polypeptide(L)' 'MHIWDYRERDLKKTESGRRLILERMINYGPGRRKISLSLVKKYWKDLDIDPLRRRLFRLLIWGK' A
#
# COMPACT_ATOMS: atom_id res chain seq x y z
N MET A 1 6.87 10.43 1.62
CA MET A 1 5.91 10.34 0.52
C MET A 1 5.07 11.59 0.58
N HIS A 2 5.21 12.49 -0.39
CA HIS A 2 4.36 13.67 -0.46
C HIS A 2 3.03 13.25 -1.06
N ILE A 3 2.01 13.11 -0.22
CA ILE A 3 0.63 13.02 -0.67
C ILE A 3 0.22 14.47 -0.90
N TRP A 4 0.15 14.90 -2.16
CA TRP A 4 -0.12 16.29 -2.53
C TRP A 4 -1.50 16.77 -2.03
N ASP A 5 -2.47 15.86 -1.92
CA ASP A 5 -3.87 16.21 -1.62
C ASP A 5 -4.22 16.12 -0.12
N TYR A 6 -3.41 15.45 0.71
CA TYR A 6 -3.76 15.13 2.10
C TYR A 6 -2.57 15.15 3.07
N ARG A 7 -2.85 15.58 4.30
CA ARG A 7 -1.93 15.42 5.43
C ARG A 7 -1.91 13.96 5.87
N GLU A 8 -0.77 13.32 5.70
CA GLU A 8 -0.55 11.91 6.05
C GLU A 8 -0.91 11.57 7.51
N ARG A 9 -0.72 12.52 8.43
CA ARG A 9 -1.07 12.37 9.86
C ARG A 9 -2.56 12.16 10.07
N ASP A 10 -3.40 12.79 9.25
CA ASP A 10 -4.85 12.69 9.38
C ASP A 10 -5.36 11.37 8.80
N LEU A 11 -4.78 10.92 7.69
CA LEU A 11 -5.06 9.60 7.10
C LEU A 11 -4.70 8.43 8.03
N LYS A 12 -3.70 8.58 8.89
CA LYS A 12 -3.32 7.53 9.85
C LYS A 12 -4.33 7.33 10.99
N LYS A 13 -5.27 8.25 11.18
CA LYS A 13 -6.27 8.15 12.25
C LYS A 13 -7.31 7.07 11.95
N THR A 14 -7.64 6.86 10.68
CA THR A 14 -8.66 5.91 10.23
C THR A 14 -8.05 4.67 9.59
N GLU A 15 -8.78 3.56 9.62
CA GLU A 15 -8.34 2.32 8.94
C GLU A 15 -8.29 2.51 7.41
N SER A 16 -9.30 3.19 6.84
CA SER A 16 -9.36 3.52 5.41
C SER A 16 -8.18 4.39 4.96
N GLY A 17 -7.78 5.38 5.75
CA GLY A 17 -6.62 6.22 5.41
C GLY A 17 -5.30 5.47 5.52
N ARG A 18 -5.15 4.54 6.48
CA ARG A 18 -3.99 3.63 6.54
C ARG A 18 -3.92 2.72 5.31
N ARG A 19 -5.06 2.21 4.86
CA ARG A 19 -5.16 1.40 3.62
C ARG A 19 -4.76 2.23 2.40
N LEU A 20 -5.27 3.46 2.28
CA LEU A 20 -4.92 4.37 1.18
C LEU A 20 -3.42 4.67 1.14
N ILE A 21 -2.79 4.90 2.30
CA ILE A 21 -1.33 5.10 2.37
C ILE A 21 -0.61 3.85 1.85
N LEU A 22 -1.02 2.66 2.28
CA LEU A 22 -0.41 1.40 1.87
C LEU A 22 -0.53 1.17 0.36
N GLU A 23 -1.71 1.41 -0.20
CA GLU A 23 -1.97 1.33 -1.63
C GLU A 23 -1.06 2.27 -2.43
N ARG A 24 -0.99 3.55 -2.02
CA ARG A 24 -0.12 4.52 -2.68
C ARG A 24 1.35 4.12 -2.56
N MET A 25 1.79 3.59 -1.41
CA MET A 25 3.17 3.10 -1.24
C MET A 25 3.51 1.96 -2.20
N ILE A 26 2.55 1.08 -2.49
CA ILE A 26 2.73 -0.03 -3.44
C ILE A 26 2.76 0.49 -4.88
N ASN A 27 1.85 1.39 -5.25
CA ASN A 27 1.72 1.89 -6.62
C ASN A 27 2.82 2.88 -7.00
N TYR A 28 3.15 3.81 -6.12
CA TYR A 28 4.07 4.93 -6.42
C TYR A 28 5.43 4.79 -5.74
N GLY A 29 5.60 3.75 -4.92
CA GLY A 29 6.81 3.51 -4.17
C GLY A 29 6.75 4.09 -2.74
N PRO A 30 7.43 3.44 -1.77
CA PRO A 30 7.32 3.80 -0.37
C PRO A 30 8.24 4.97 0.05
N GLY A 31 9.02 5.52 -0.87
CA GLY A 31 10.07 6.49 -0.58
C GLY A 31 11.11 5.89 0.38
N ARG A 32 11.33 6.53 1.53
CA ARG A 32 12.28 6.09 2.57
C ARG A 32 11.69 5.12 3.60
N ARG A 33 10.50 4.56 3.35
CA ARG A 33 9.80 3.69 4.31
C ARG A 33 9.78 2.25 3.85
N LYS A 34 9.63 1.33 4.80
CA LYS A 34 9.38 -0.09 4.51
C LYS A 34 7.88 -0.34 4.40
N ILE A 35 7.49 -1.19 3.46
CA ILE A 35 6.13 -1.70 3.34
C ILE A 35 5.98 -2.87 4.30
N SER A 36 4.97 -2.84 5.17
CA SER A 36 4.71 -3.93 6.11
C SER A 36 4.00 -5.09 5.41
N LEU A 37 4.65 -6.25 5.34
CA LEU A 37 4.09 -7.44 4.70
C LEU A 37 2.79 -7.91 5.37
N SER A 38 2.67 -7.79 6.70
CA SER A 38 1.46 -8.19 7.43
C SER A 38 0.26 -7.32 7.05
N LEU A 39 0.46 -6.01 6.87
CA LEU A 39 -0.58 -5.09 6.42
C LEU A 39 -0.97 -5.35 4.96
N VAL A 40 0.02 -5.64 4.09
CA VAL A 40 -0.25 -6.00 2.70
C VAL A 40 -1.11 -7.25 2.64
N LYS A 41 -0.77 -8.30 3.40
CA LYS A 41 -1.57 -9.53 3.46
C LYS A 41 -2.97 -9.28 4.04
N LYS A 42 -3.08 -8.46 5.09
CA LYS A 42 -4.37 -8.11 5.72
C LYS A 42 -5.33 -7.45 4.73
N TYR A 43 -4.84 -6.47 3.96
CA TYR A 43 -5.69 -5.68 3.05
C TYR A 43 -5.62 -6.11 1.58
N TRP A 44 -4.96 -7.22 1.24
CA TRP A 44 -4.67 -7.60 -0.15
C TRP A 44 -5.89 -7.61 -1.07
N LYS A 45 -7.07 -8.00 -0.55
CA LYS A 45 -8.32 -8.03 -1.31
C LYS A 45 -8.88 -6.63 -1.59
N ASP A 46 -8.61 -5.68 -0.70
CA ASP A 46 -9.18 -4.34 -0.71
C ASP A 46 -8.27 -3.27 -1.35
N LEU A 47 -7.01 -3.61 -1.62
CA LEU A 47 -6.05 -2.69 -2.22
C LEU A 47 -6.27 -2.60 -3.73
N ASP A 48 -6.41 -1.38 -4.23
CA ASP A 48 -6.43 -1.08 -5.66
C ASP A 48 -5.00 -0.89 -6.18
N ILE A 49 -4.39 -2.02 -6.56
CA ILE A 49 -2.99 -2.09 -7.01
C ILE A 49 -2.99 -2.22 -8.52
N ASP A 50 -2.15 -1.43 -9.17
CA ASP A 50 -1.85 -1.55 -10.59
C ASP A 50 -1.64 -3.03 -11.00
N PRO A 51 -2.29 -3.53 -12.07
CA PRO A 51 -2.32 -4.96 -12.36
C PRO A 51 -0.95 -5.64 -12.47
N LEU A 52 0.04 -4.95 -13.06
CA LEU A 52 1.40 -5.47 -13.21
C LEU A 52 2.11 -5.60 -11.86
N ARG A 53 2.02 -4.55 -11.02
CA ARG A 53 2.53 -4.60 -9.65
C ARG A 53 1.83 -5.69 -8.85
N ARG A 54 0.50 -5.81 -8.97
CA ARG A 54 -0.27 -6.84 -8.25
C ARG A 54 0.19 -8.24 -8.63
N ARG A 55 0.53 -8.49 -9.90
CA ARG A 55 1.10 -9.77 -10.34
C ARG A 55 2.48 -10.00 -9.75
N LEU A 56 3.37 -9.01 -9.81
CA LEU A 56 4.71 -9.11 -9.22
C LEU A 56 4.66 -9.39 -7.71
N PHE A 57 3.89 -8.61 -6.96
CA PHE A 57 3.73 -8.81 -5.52
C PHE A 57 3.08 -10.16 -5.19
N ARG A 58 2.18 -10.66 -6.04
CA ARG A 58 1.60 -11.99 -5.86
C ARG A 58 2.68 -13.07 -5.91
N LEU A 59 3.57 -12.97 -6.89
CA LEU A 59 4.72 -13.87 -7.03
C LEU A 59 5.65 -13.76 -5.83
N LEU A 60 6.00 -12.54 -5.41
CA LEU A 60 6.93 -12.33 -4.29
C LEU A 60 6.38 -12.79 -2.94
N ILE A 61 5.08 -12.65 -2.70
CA ILE A 61 4.47 -12.93 -1.39
C ILE A 61 3.99 -14.38 -1.29
N TRP A 62 3.52 -14.97 -2.39
CA TRP A 62 2.90 -16.31 -2.41
C TRP A 62 3.55 -17.30 -3.37
N GLY A 63 4.56 -16.91 -4.16
CA GLY A 63 5.21 -17.79 -5.13
C GLY A 63 4.31 -18.18 -6.31
N LYS A 64 3.29 -17.36 -6.62
CA LYS A 64 2.29 -17.60 -7.67
C LYS A 64 2.27 -16.46 -8.68
#